data_AF-A0A3D1T9I6-F1
#
_entry.id   AF-A0A3D1T9I6-F1
#
_cell.length_a   1.000
_cell.length_b   1.000
_cell.length_c   1.000
_cell.angle_alpha   90.00
_cell.angle_beta   90.00
_cell.angle_gamma   90.00
#
_symmetry.space_group_name_H-M   'P 1'
#
loop_
_entity.id
_entity.type
_entity.pdbx_description
1 polymer ?
#
loop_
_entity_poly.entity_id
_entity_poly.type
_entity_poly.pdbx_seq_one_letter_code
_entity_poly.pdbx_strand_id
1 'polypeptide(L)'
;MRCPCTFPPDPIPGGEMLSGLGVPDLLGTQGSFSVFTTAAGGGDAPQLSGAVVALESGLDSWATAIPGPRDANAKGAPRSELAIEIVRDGDGVAFVLEGRRRRLGEKEWSEWIPVTFHLSRGATMHGMVRAYLVSARPDLRLYFSPIHFQPERPAFPISHPARFAGDLADRIGPYHTLGQAEDTMALNGGHLDEAAFLEQSYTVLAERRSMLDAMMCEERHVSVIVFDTPDRIQHMFWRYLEPDHPAYDAEGAERFGGAIEQVYRVCDEIVGQALGYCDERTTLLVLSDHGFTSFRRAVHVNRWLYEHQYLHLLPGHLPDDTATFFQSVDWARTRAYALGLNGIYINRKGREGQGLMAPGRETEALKQEIKEQLSLAVDPETGERMIETVYTQQEAWWGDALEGAPDLVIGYRRGYRGSWKNALGGVPERLVEDNRAKWSGDHCVDPSLVPGILLSNRRIGKADPSLMDLAPTVLQLLSIPVPQEMDGTPLWQ
;
A
#
# COMPACT_ATOMS: atom_id res chain seq x y z
N MET A 1 -10.02 0.36 -17.98
CA MET A 1 -10.08 -0.09 -16.57
C MET A 1 -8.82 0.35 -15.85
N ARG A 2 -8.94 0.72 -14.57
CA ARG A 2 -7.80 0.83 -13.64
C ARG A 2 -8.18 0.12 -12.34
N CYS A 3 -7.61 -1.06 -12.11
CA CYS A 3 -7.88 -1.88 -10.92
C CYS A 3 -6.58 -2.24 -10.20
N PRO A 4 -6.58 -2.42 -8.87
CA PRO A 4 -5.44 -2.96 -8.13
C PRO A 4 -4.98 -4.32 -8.68
N CYS A 5 -3.70 -4.66 -8.47
CA CYS A 5 -3.10 -5.97 -8.78
C CYS A 5 -3.15 -6.35 -10.27
N THR A 6 -3.01 -5.36 -11.16
CA THR A 6 -3.04 -5.52 -12.63
C THR A 6 -1.71 -5.14 -13.28
N PHE A 7 -0.59 -5.45 -12.61
CA PHE A 7 0.75 -5.26 -13.16
C PHE A 7 1.46 -6.60 -13.38
N PRO A 8 1.94 -6.91 -14.62
CA PRO A 8 1.69 -6.16 -15.85
C PRO A 8 0.20 -6.16 -16.24
N PRO A 9 -0.26 -5.23 -17.09
CA PRO A 9 -1.67 -5.12 -17.48
C PRO A 9 -2.11 -6.32 -18.30
N ASP A 10 -3.31 -6.82 -18.01
CA ASP A 10 -3.93 -7.88 -18.79
C ASP A 10 -4.28 -7.39 -20.20
N PRO A 11 -4.09 -8.23 -21.24
CA PRO A 11 -4.59 -7.92 -22.57
C PRO A 11 -6.12 -8.00 -22.59
N ILE A 12 -6.77 -6.91 -23.00
CA ILE A 12 -8.22 -6.83 -23.15
C ILE A 12 -8.53 -6.55 -24.62
N PRO A 13 -8.96 -7.56 -25.41
CA PRO A 13 -9.28 -7.36 -26.82
C PRO A 13 -10.30 -6.25 -27.02
N GLY A 14 -9.90 -5.20 -27.76
CA GLY A 14 -10.75 -4.03 -28.02
C GLY A 14 -11.03 -3.15 -26.80
N GLY A 15 -10.31 -3.37 -25.69
CA GLY A 15 -10.43 -2.59 -24.47
C GLY A 15 -9.12 -1.95 -24.05
N GLU A 16 -9.21 -1.19 -22.96
CA GLU A 16 -8.09 -0.43 -22.43
C GLU A 16 -7.93 -0.71 -20.93
N MET A 17 -6.69 -0.87 -20.48
CA MET A 17 -6.31 -1.06 -19.10
C MET A 17 -5.10 -0.19 -18.76
N LEU A 18 -5.17 0.53 -17.64
CA LEU A 18 -4.02 1.11 -16.97
C LEU A 18 -3.77 0.30 -15.71
N SER A 19 -2.53 -0.14 -15.49
CA SER A 19 -2.16 -0.90 -14.30
C SER A 19 -2.39 -0.11 -13.01
N GLY A 20 -2.87 -0.80 -11.97
CA GLY A 20 -2.98 -0.27 -10.62
C GLY A 20 -1.84 -0.73 -9.71
N LEU A 21 -2.19 -1.19 -8.50
CA LEU A 21 -1.22 -1.69 -7.51
C LEU A 21 -0.27 -2.74 -8.12
N GLY A 22 1.01 -2.64 -7.79
CA GLY A 22 2.08 -3.51 -8.28
C GLY A 22 3.05 -2.85 -9.26
N VAL A 23 2.66 -1.74 -9.91
CA VAL A 23 3.58 -0.98 -10.78
C VAL A 23 4.74 -0.42 -9.95
N PRO A 24 6.00 -0.79 -10.24
CA PRO A 24 7.17 -0.33 -9.48
C PRO A 24 7.64 1.05 -9.97
N ASP A 25 8.53 1.66 -9.20
CA ASP A 25 9.33 2.80 -9.68
C ASP A 25 10.40 2.35 -10.69
N LEU A 26 11.10 3.32 -11.27
CA LEU A 26 12.23 3.07 -12.18
C LEU A 26 13.37 2.27 -11.53
N LEU A 27 13.47 2.24 -10.20
CA LEU A 27 14.46 1.44 -9.47
C LEU A 27 14.04 -0.03 -9.31
N GLY A 28 12.80 -0.38 -9.69
CA GLY A 28 12.21 -1.70 -9.50
C GLY A 28 11.68 -1.92 -8.08
N THR A 29 11.47 -0.86 -7.30
CA THR A 29 10.96 -0.94 -5.92
C THR A 29 9.52 -0.43 -5.83
N GLN A 30 8.91 -0.53 -4.65
CA GLN A 30 7.54 -0.08 -4.39
C GLN A 30 7.53 1.34 -3.81
N GLY A 31 8.22 2.28 -4.47
CA GLY A 31 8.18 3.71 -4.10
C GLY A 31 9.39 4.19 -3.29
N SER A 32 10.62 3.92 -3.73
CA SER A 32 11.82 4.48 -3.10
C SER A 32 12.03 5.95 -3.47
N PHE A 33 11.85 6.84 -2.49
CA PHE A 33 12.13 8.27 -2.62
C PHE A 33 13.62 8.61 -2.46
N SER A 34 13.98 9.87 -2.68
CA SER A 34 15.31 10.41 -2.34
C SER A 34 15.20 11.68 -1.49
N VAL A 35 16.00 11.79 -0.43
CA VAL A 35 16.04 12.98 0.44
C VAL A 35 17.47 13.48 0.56
N PHE A 36 17.70 14.74 0.23
CA PHE A 36 18.99 15.40 0.39
C PHE A 36 18.94 16.27 1.65
N THR A 37 19.80 16.00 2.63
CA THR A 37 19.70 16.63 3.95
C THR A 37 21.04 17.00 4.57
N THR A 38 21.13 18.18 5.20
CA THR A 38 22.29 18.54 6.04
C THR A 38 22.15 18.09 7.50
N ALA A 39 20.95 17.68 7.92
CA ALA A 39 20.69 17.26 9.30
C ALA A 39 21.54 16.04 9.70
N ALA A 40 22.11 16.09 10.91
CA ALA A 40 22.82 14.96 11.50
C ALA A 40 21.86 13.77 11.76
N GLY A 41 22.33 12.54 11.52
CA GLY A 41 21.54 11.34 11.76
C GLY A 41 20.58 10.93 10.64
N GLY A 42 20.69 11.53 9.44
CA GLY A 42 19.98 11.09 8.23
C GLY A 42 20.45 9.75 7.65
N GLY A 43 20.91 8.82 8.48
CA GLY A 43 21.73 7.67 8.06
C GLY A 43 20.99 6.36 7.81
N ASP A 44 19.84 6.09 8.42
CA ASP A 44 19.27 4.74 8.41
C ASP A 44 17.76 4.74 8.16
N ALA A 45 17.36 5.12 6.94
CA ALA A 45 16.15 4.51 6.38
C ALA A 45 16.54 3.10 5.92
N PRO A 46 15.78 2.03 6.26
CA PRO A 46 16.01 0.71 5.70
C PRO A 46 16.13 0.84 4.17
N GLN A 47 17.12 0.17 3.56
CA GLN A 47 17.38 0.21 2.10
C GLN A 47 16.16 -0.12 1.19
N LEU A 48 15.07 -0.59 1.81
CA LEU A 48 13.79 -0.94 1.19
C LEU A 48 12.80 0.24 1.05
N SER A 49 13.05 1.41 1.65
CA SER A 49 12.06 2.50 1.73
C SER A 49 12.45 3.82 1.05
N GLY A 50 13.73 4.05 0.74
CA GLY A 50 14.19 5.30 0.11
C GLY A 50 15.68 5.54 0.34
N ALA A 51 16.24 6.56 -0.31
CA ALA A 51 17.63 6.98 -0.15
C ALA A 51 17.72 8.30 0.60
N VAL A 52 18.45 8.34 1.72
CA VAL A 52 18.78 9.58 2.41
C VAL A 52 20.24 9.93 2.11
N VAL A 53 20.44 11.03 1.40
CA VAL A 53 21.74 11.52 0.96
C VAL A 53 22.17 12.64 1.91
N ALA A 54 23.16 12.35 2.74
CA ALA A 54 23.77 13.33 3.63
C ALA A 54 24.56 14.36 2.82
N LEU A 55 24.28 15.63 3.07
CA LEU A 55 24.97 16.78 2.52
C LEU A 55 25.87 17.41 3.58
N GLU A 56 27.03 17.90 3.18
CA GLU A 56 27.98 18.54 4.09
C GLU A 56 27.34 19.79 4.74
N SER A 57 27.33 19.81 6.08
CA SER A 57 26.83 20.94 6.85
C SER A 57 27.71 22.19 6.69
N GLY A 58 27.12 23.38 6.77
CA GLY A 58 27.85 24.65 6.71
C GLY A 58 28.20 25.14 5.30
N LEU A 59 27.88 24.36 4.27
CA LEU A 59 27.91 24.81 2.88
C LEU A 59 26.55 25.41 2.47
N ASP A 60 26.55 26.18 1.38
CA ASP A 60 25.35 26.65 0.69
C ASP A 60 25.20 26.04 -0.72
N SER A 61 26.11 25.15 -1.13
CA SER A 61 26.12 24.50 -2.44
C SER A 61 26.68 23.08 -2.34
N TRP A 62 26.06 22.14 -3.06
CA TRP A 62 26.45 20.74 -3.09
C TRP A 62 26.34 20.17 -4.50
N ALA A 63 27.32 19.34 -4.89
CA ALA A 63 27.24 18.49 -6.07
C ALA A 63 27.07 17.05 -5.59
N THR A 64 26.03 16.37 -6.06
CA THR A 64 25.67 15.01 -5.65
C THR A 64 24.90 14.32 -6.77
N ALA A 65 24.22 13.21 -6.49
CA ALA A 65 23.42 12.50 -7.48
C ALA A 65 22.13 11.90 -6.90
N ILE A 66 21.12 11.79 -7.76
CA ILE A 66 19.91 11.01 -7.53
C ILE A 66 20.21 9.55 -7.92
N PRO A 67 20.00 8.57 -7.02
CA PRO A 67 20.15 7.15 -7.34
C PRO A 67 19.20 6.71 -8.46
N GLY A 68 19.74 5.98 -9.43
CA GLY A 68 19.03 5.48 -10.60
C GLY A 68 18.90 3.96 -10.68
N PRO A 69 18.26 3.45 -11.76
CA PRO A 69 18.10 2.02 -12.02
C PRO A 69 19.43 1.29 -12.07
N ARG A 70 19.40 -0.02 -11.78
CA ARG A 70 20.56 -0.90 -11.97
C ARG A 70 20.84 -1.11 -13.46
N ASP A 71 22.10 -0.98 -13.85
CA ASP A 71 22.57 -1.30 -15.18
C ASP A 71 22.82 -2.81 -15.31
N ALA A 72 21.77 -3.56 -15.65
CA ALA A 72 21.84 -5.02 -15.82
C ALA A 72 22.85 -5.48 -16.90
N ASN A 73 23.29 -4.57 -17.80
CA ASN A 73 24.26 -4.87 -18.85
C ASN A 73 25.71 -4.69 -18.40
N ALA A 74 25.95 -4.00 -17.29
CA ALA A 74 27.27 -3.80 -16.72
C ALA A 74 27.62 -4.89 -15.69
N LYS A 75 28.90 -5.24 -15.60
CA LYS A 75 29.39 -6.25 -14.63
C LYS A 75 29.07 -5.80 -13.20
N GLY A 76 28.36 -6.64 -12.45
CA GLY A 76 27.94 -6.35 -11.07
C GLY A 76 26.66 -5.51 -10.95
N ALA A 77 26.01 -5.18 -12.06
CA ALA A 77 24.76 -4.41 -12.10
C ALA A 77 24.76 -3.16 -11.18
N PRO A 78 25.75 -2.24 -11.36
CA PRO A 78 25.82 -1.02 -10.56
C PRO A 78 24.57 -0.17 -10.75
N ARG A 79 24.24 0.65 -9.76
CA ARG A 79 23.20 1.68 -9.94
C ARG A 79 23.74 2.79 -10.83
N SER A 80 22.91 3.24 -11.76
CA SER A 80 23.12 4.51 -12.46
C SER A 80 22.87 5.68 -11.50
N GLU A 81 23.36 6.86 -11.85
CA GLU A 81 23.25 8.07 -11.04
C GLU A 81 22.94 9.25 -11.96
N LEU A 82 22.10 10.16 -11.48
CA LEU A 82 21.80 11.41 -12.17
C LEU A 82 22.36 12.57 -11.37
N ALA A 83 23.37 13.24 -11.91
CA ALA A 83 24.03 14.36 -11.26
C ALA A 83 23.05 15.51 -10.98
N ILE A 84 23.12 16.05 -9.76
CA ILE A 84 22.34 17.21 -9.31
C ILE A 84 23.25 18.17 -8.56
N GLU A 85 23.12 19.45 -8.89
CA GLU A 85 23.72 20.54 -8.11
C GLU A 85 22.61 21.22 -7.31
N ILE A 86 22.79 21.39 -6.00
CA ILE A 86 21.82 22.00 -5.09
C ILE A 86 22.48 23.24 -4.48
N VAL A 87 21.77 24.37 -4.46
CA VAL A 87 22.25 25.66 -3.94
C VAL A 87 21.15 26.29 -3.09
N ARG A 88 21.47 26.79 -1.89
CA ARG A 88 20.51 27.60 -1.13
C ARG A 88 20.27 28.93 -1.84
N ASP A 89 19.02 29.33 -1.99
CA ASP A 89 18.63 30.52 -2.77
C ASP A 89 17.58 31.30 -1.97
N GLY A 90 18.05 32.23 -1.13
CA GLY A 90 17.21 32.97 -0.18
C GLY A 90 16.60 32.05 0.88
N ASP A 91 15.27 32.05 0.97
CA ASP A 91 14.47 31.21 1.86
C ASP A 91 14.11 29.84 1.23
N GLY A 92 14.65 29.55 0.05
CA GLY A 92 14.40 28.30 -0.68
C GLY A 92 15.68 27.63 -1.19
N VAL A 93 15.53 26.83 -2.24
CA VAL A 93 16.64 26.21 -2.95
C VAL A 93 16.54 26.43 -4.45
N ALA A 94 17.69 26.46 -5.10
CA ALA A 94 17.81 26.20 -6.52
C ALA A 94 18.53 24.88 -6.73
N PHE A 95 18.13 24.12 -7.74
CA PHE A 95 18.85 22.92 -8.14
C PHE A 95 18.96 22.81 -9.66
N VAL A 96 20.05 22.21 -10.14
CA VAL A 96 20.32 21.97 -11.56
C VAL A 96 20.27 20.47 -11.81
N LEU A 97 19.34 20.07 -12.68
CA LEU A 97 19.17 18.69 -13.13
C LEU A 97 19.14 18.70 -14.66
N GLU A 98 19.98 17.87 -15.29
CA GLU A 98 20.14 17.82 -16.76
C GLU A 98 20.38 19.20 -17.39
N GLY A 99 21.21 20.03 -16.73
CA GLY A 99 21.55 21.39 -17.19
C GLY A 99 20.43 22.43 -17.04
N ARG A 100 19.27 22.07 -16.47
CA ARG A 100 18.15 22.98 -16.24
C ARG A 100 18.07 23.38 -14.77
N ARG A 101 18.23 24.68 -14.49
CA ARG A 101 18.07 25.25 -13.15
C ARG A 101 16.59 25.41 -12.82
N ARG A 102 16.18 24.97 -11.63
CA ARG A 102 14.84 25.15 -11.04
C ARG A 102 14.98 25.79 -9.67
N ARG A 103 13.94 26.51 -9.24
CA ARG A 103 13.83 27.11 -7.90
C ARG A 103 12.62 26.52 -7.20
N LEU A 104 12.73 26.37 -5.89
CA LEU A 104 11.67 25.84 -5.04
C LEU A 104 11.70 26.58 -3.70
N GLY A 105 10.56 27.15 -3.32
CA GLY A 105 10.34 27.72 -1.99
C GLY A 105 10.13 26.65 -0.93
N GLU A 106 10.25 27.02 0.35
CA GLU A 106 9.94 26.08 1.43
C GLU A 106 8.44 25.74 1.43
N LYS A 107 8.13 24.46 1.68
CA LYS A 107 6.78 23.89 1.62
C LYS A 107 6.13 23.96 0.24
N GLU A 108 6.93 23.99 -0.83
CA GLU A 108 6.45 24.00 -2.20
C GLU A 108 6.80 22.69 -2.91
N TRP A 109 5.85 22.14 -3.68
CA TRP A 109 6.10 21.07 -4.64
C TRP A 109 6.48 21.63 -6.01
N SER A 110 7.40 20.98 -6.69
CA SER A 110 7.66 21.26 -8.10
C SER A 110 6.58 20.66 -9.01
N GLU A 111 6.53 21.19 -10.23
CA GLU A 111 5.97 20.48 -11.39
C GLU A 111 6.69 19.14 -11.63
N TRP A 112 6.13 18.30 -12.51
CA TRP A 112 6.82 17.10 -12.98
C TRP A 112 8.14 17.43 -13.69
N ILE A 113 9.21 16.76 -13.27
CA ILE A 113 10.56 16.91 -13.81
C ILE A 113 10.91 15.63 -14.57
N PRO A 114 10.99 15.66 -15.92
CA PRO A 114 11.48 14.52 -16.66
C PRO A 114 12.96 14.29 -16.35
N VAL A 115 13.36 13.02 -16.28
CA VAL A 115 14.73 12.58 -16.02
C VAL A 115 15.13 11.44 -16.95
N THR A 116 16.39 11.44 -17.40
CA THR A 116 16.95 10.38 -18.24
C THR A 116 18.18 9.76 -17.58
N PHE A 117 18.13 8.45 -17.39
CA PHE A 117 19.27 7.67 -16.91
C PHE A 117 19.99 7.01 -18.09
N HIS A 118 21.28 7.29 -18.23
CA HIS A 118 22.12 6.66 -19.24
C HIS A 118 22.78 5.40 -18.67
N LEU A 119 22.57 4.28 -19.36
CA LEU A 119 23.11 2.97 -19.01
C LEU A 119 24.20 2.54 -20.01
N SER A 120 24.93 1.48 -19.68
CA SER A 120 25.92 0.91 -20.58
C SER A 120 25.31 0.48 -21.91
N ARG A 121 26.17 0.42 -22.95
CA ARG A 121 25.80 0.11 -24.34
C ARG A 121 24.82 1.11 -24.97
N GLY A 122 24.74 2.33 -24.44
CA GLY A 122 23.90 3.40 -25.00
C GLY A 122 22.41 3.25 -24.69
N ALA A 123 22.03 2.31 -23.81
CA ALA A 123 20.66 2.20 -23.33
C ALA A 123 20.29 3.41 -22.47
N THR A 124 19.02 3.80 -22.51
CA THR A 124 18.48 4.87 -21.67
C THR A 124 17.18 4.42 -21.01
N MET A 125 16.93 4.93 -19.81
CA MET A 125 15.67 4.75 -19.10
C MET A 125 15.09 6.12 -18.77
N HIS A 126 13.81 6.31 -19.04
CA HIS A 126 13.12 7.58 -18.89
C HIS A 126 12.16 7.51 -17.70
N GLY A 127 12.22 8.53 -16.86
CA GLY A 127 11.32 8.68 -15.73
C GLY A 127 10.91 10.12 -15.50
N MET A 128 10.16 10.33 -14.44
CA MET A 128 9.80 11.65 -13.96
C MET A 128 9.71 11.66 -12.44
N VAL A 129 10.05 12.79 -11.84
CA VAL A 129 10.06 13.01 -10.39
C VAL A 129 9.40 14.35 -10.07
N ARG A 130 8.87 14.49 -8.86
CA ARG A 130 8.56 15.78 -8.25
C ARG A 130 9.51 16.03 -7.10
N ALA A 131 9.85 17.29 -6.85
CA ALA A 131 10.64 17.72 -5.71
C ALA A 131 9.77 18.48 -4.71
N TYR A 132 10.07 18.35 -3.42
CA TYR A 132 9.43 19.11 -2.35
C TYR A 132 10.48 19.63 -1.38
N LEU A 133 10.48 20.94 -1.10
CA LEU A 133 11.39 21.50 -0.10
C LEU A 133 10.73 21.46 1.28
N VAL A 134 11.15 20.50 2.10
CA VAL A 134 10.62 20.36 3.46
C VAL A 134 11.14 21.49 4.36
N SER A 135 12.42 21.82 4.24
CA SER A 135 13.02 22.95 4.96
C SER A 135 14.25 23.45 4.23
N ALA A 136 14.39 24.77 4.13
CA ALA A 136 15.60 25.39 3.62
C ALA A 136 16.61 25.64 4.73
N ARG A 137 16.18 25.91 5.99
CA ARG A 137 17.00 26.27 7.16
C ARG A 137 16.33 25.82 8.48
N PRO A 138 17.10 25.53 9.56
CA PRO A 138 18.57 25.53 9.63
C PRO A 138 19.17 24.40 8.80
N ASP A 139 18.53 23.22 8.84
CA ASP A 139 18.89 22.08 8.02
C ASP A 139 18.15 22.10 6.69
N LEU A 140 18.91 21.95 5.61
CA LEU A 140 18.31 21.69 4.32
C LEU A 140 17.69 20.29 4.35
N ARG A 141 16.45 20.16 3.88
CA ARG A 141 15.80 18.88 3.58
C ARG A 141 15.00 19.00 2.29
N LEU A 142 15.57 18.51 1.20
CA LEU A 142 14.96 18.48 -0.13
C LEU A 142 14.56 17.05 -0.48
N TYR A 143 13.25 16.83 -0.61
CA TYR A 143 12.66 15.55 -0.99
C TYR A 143 12.49 15.46 -2.51
N PHE A 144 12.71 14.28 -3.07
CA PHE A 144 12.34 13.88 -4.42
C PHE A 144 11.46 12.64 -4.32
N SER A 145 10.34 12.65 -5.05
CA SER A 145 9.45 11.51 -5.18
C SER A 145 10.21 10.29 -5.70
N PRO A 146 9.64 9.08 -5.53
CA PRO A 146 10.12 7.94 -6.31
C PRO A 146 10.06 8.26 -7.81
N ILE A 147 10.91 7.58 -8.58
CA ILE A 147 11.04 7.85 -10.02
C ILE A 147 9.90 7.13 -10.75
N HIS A 148 8.86 7.88 -11.08
CA HIS A 148 7.75 7.40 -11.90
C HIS A 148 8.20 7.13 -13.33
N PHE A 149 7.50 6.23 -14.02
CA PHE A 149 7.69 6.08 -15.46
C PHE A 149 7.13 7.30 -16.19
N GLN A 150 7.75 7.69 -17.30
CA GLN A 150 7.07 8.57 -18.25
C GLN A 150 5.96 7.77 -18.94
N PRO A 151 4.68 8.20 -18.90
CA PRO A 151 3.56 7.45 -19.47
C PRO A 151 3.74 7.09 -20.96
N GLU A 152 4.41 7.94 -21.73
CA GLU A 152 4.65 7.77 -23.16
C GLU A 152 5.80 6.80 -23.47
N ARG A 153 6.68 6.55 -22.48
CA ARG A 153 7.90 5.72 -22.63
C ARG A 153 8.21 4.93 -21.36
N PRO A 154 7.28 4.12 -20.84
CA PRO A 154 7.49 3.44 -19.58
C PRO A 154 8.51 2.30 -19.74
N ALA A 155 9.33 2.06 -18.71
CA ALA A 155 10.34 1.00 -18.74
C ALA A 155 9.72 -0.42 -18.79
N PHE A 156 8.50 -0.56 -18.29
CA PHE A 156 7.70 -1.77 -18.33
C PHE A 156 6.30 -1.42 -18.86
N PRO A 157 5.59 -2.38 -19.48
CA PRO A 157 4.21 -2.14 -19.91
C PRO A 157 3.34 -1.86 -18.68
N ILE A 158 2.82 -0.64 -18.58
CA ILE A 158 1.86 -0.21 -17.53
C ILE A 158 0.45 0.01 -18.08
N SER A 159 0.25 -0.19 -19.39
CA SER A 159 -1.07 -0.13 -20.00
C SER A 159 -1.25 -1.13 -21.13
N HIS A 160 -2.52 -1.44 -21.41
CA HIS A 160 -2.97 -2.14 -22.61
C HIS A 160 -4.02 -1.28 -23.32
N PRO A 161 -3.97 -1.11 -24.66
CA PRO A 161 -2.79 -1.33 -25.48
C PRO A 161 -1.63 -0.46 -24.98
N ALA A 162 -0.38 -0.80 -25.34
CA ALA A 162 0.81 -0.13 -24.78
C ALA A 162 0.83 1.40 -24.91
N ARG A 163 0.15 1.96 -25.92
CA ARG A 163 0.04 3.41 -26.14
C ARG A 163 -0.91 4.13 -25.16
N PHE A 164 -1.82 3.40 -24.50
CA PHE A 164 -2.92 3.99 -23.75
C PHE A 164 -2.44 4.90 -22.61
N ALA A 165 -1.33 4.55 -21.93
CA ALA A 165 -0.72 5.41 -20.92
C ALA A 165 -0.29 6.78 -21.49
N GLY A 166 0.33 6.81 -22.66
CA GLY A 166 0.71 8.04 -23.35
C GLY A 166 -0.50 8.82 -23.86
N ASP A 167 -1.46 8.13 -24.49
CA ASP A 167 -2.71 8.75 -24.98
C ASP A 167 -3.48 9.42 -23.83
N LEU A 168 -3.44 8.84 -22.63
CA LEU A 168 -4.05 9.42 -21.43
C LEU A 168 -3.27 10.65 -20.94
N ALA A 169 -1.94 10.59 -20.92
CA ALA A 169 -1.09 11.72 -20.54
C ALA A 169 -1.23 12.92 -21.48
N ASP A 170 -1.40 12.68 -22.79
CA ASP A 170 -1.70 13.74 -23.77
C ASP A 170 -3.01 14.49 -23.44
N ARG A 171 -3.96 13.81 -22.79
CA ARG A 171 -5.29 14.37 -22.47
C ARG A 171 -5.33 15.08 -21.13
N ILE A 172 -4.67 14.52 -20.10
CA ILE A 172 -4.79 15.00 -18.72
C ILE A 172 -3.49 15.60 -18.16
N GLY A 173 -2.40 15.55 -18.92
CA GLY A 173 -1.06 15.85 -18.45
C GLY A 173 -0.36 14.64 -17.80
N PRO A 174 0.92 14.80 -17.42
CA PRO A 174 1.66 13.77 -16.70
C PRO A 174 1.01 13.46 -15.35
N TYR A 175 1.02 12.19 -14.96
CA TYR A 175 0.32 11.68 -13.76
C TYR A 175 1.13 10.61 -13.04
N HIS A 176 0.81 10.33 -11.78
CA HIS A 176 1.50 9.30 -11.00
C HIS A 176 1.25 7.90 -11.59
N THR A 177 2.31 7.27 -12.08
CA THR A 177 2.28 5.91 -12.65
C THR A 177 2.52 4.79 -11.64
N LEU A 178 2.91 5.10 -10.40
CA LEU A 178 3.18 4.07 -9.39
C LEU A 178 1.89 3.37 -8.97
N GLY A 179 2.01 2.10 -8.60
CA GLY A 179 0.88 1.33 -8.10
C GLY A 179 0.36 1.87 -6.76
N GLN A 180 1.27 2.40 -5.94
CA GLN A 180 0.99 3.18 -4.73
C GLN A 180 1.70 4.52 -4.88
N ALA A 181 0.95 5.60 -5.14
CA ALA A 181 1.51 6.88 -5.54
C ALA A 181 1.82 7.78 -4.35
N GLU A 182 0.95 7.80 -3.34
CA GLU A 182 1.10 8.56 -2.12
C GLU A 182 2.20 7.95 -1.25
N ASP A 183 3.23 8.74 -0.93
CA ASP A 183 4.45 8.24 -0.30
C ASP A 183 4.28 8.09 1.22
N THR A 184 3.60 7.01 1.60
CA THR A 184 3.35 6.67 3.00
C THR A 184 4.65 6.39 3.75
N MET A 185 5.68 5.90 3.06
CA MET A 185 6.99 5.60 3.67
C MET A 185 7.75 6.88 4.04
N ALA A 186 7.78 7.87 3.14
CA ALA A 186 8.39 9.16 3.42
C ALA A 186 7.68 9.89 4.57
N LEU A 187 6.34 9.87 4.60
CA LEU A 187 5.58 10.47 5.69
C LEU A 187 5.87 9.75 7.01
N ASN A 188 5.81 8.41 7.04
CA ASN A 188 6.05 7.63 8.26
C ASN A 188 7.49 7.78 8.77
N GLY A 189 8.47 7.91 7.88
CA GLY A 189 9.88 8.19 8.21
C GLY A 189 10.18 9.65 8.55
N GLY A 190 9.19 10.55 8.50
CA GLY A 190 9.39 11.99 8.78
C GLY A 190 10.19 12.73 7.69
N HIS A 191 10.32 12.15 6.51
CA HIS A 191 10.95 12.76 5.34
C HIS A 191 9.99 13.66 4.57
N LEU A 192 8.69 13.40 4.70
CA LEU A 192 7.61 14.24 4.20
C LEU A 192 6.73 14.65 5.39
N ASP A 193 6.20 15.87 5.38
CA ASP A 193 5.24 16.32 6.40
C ASP A 193 3.79 16.04 5.97
N GLU A 194 2.86 16.10 6.93
CA GLU A 194 1.44 15.81 6.74
C GLU A 194 0.79 16.68 5.67
N ALA A 195 1.17 17.97 5.60
CA ALA A 195 0.62 18.90 4.62
C ALA A 195 1.06 18.52 3.20
N ALA A 196 2.34 18.22 3.02
CA ALA A 196 2.89 17.79 1.74
C ALA A 196 2.30 16.45 1.27
N PHE A 197 2.11 15.51 2.20
CA PHE A 197 1.45 14.23 1.90
C PHE A 197 -0.01 14.41 1.49
N LEU A 198 -0.77 15.28 2.17
CA LEU A 198 -2.15 15.59 1.79
C LEU A 198 -2.21 16.26 0.42
N GLU A 199 -1.32 17.22 0.13
CA GLU A 199 -1.25 17.85 -1.18
C GLU A 199 -0.93 16.83 -2.30
N GLN A 200 0.00 15.91 -2.05
CA GLN A 200 0.28 14.80 -2.97
C GLN A 200 -0.96 13.92 -3.15
N SER A 201 -1.63 13.55 -2.07
CA SER A 201 -2.86 12.74 -2.07
C SER A 201 -3.96 13.39 -2.91
N TYR A 202 -4.19 14.70 -2.74
CA TYR A 202 -5.18 15.43 -3.53
C TYR A 202 -4.74 15.64 -4.99
N THR A 203 -3.43 15.71 -5.27
CA THR A 203 -2.92 15.69 -6.65
C THR A 203 -3.27 14.36 -7.32
N VAL A 204 -3.01 13.22 -6.67
CA VAL A 204 -3.35 11.89 -7.18
C VAL A 204 -4.87 11.75 -7.38
N LEU A 205 -5.66 12.20 -6.41
CA LEU A 205 -7.13 12.19 -6.51
C LEU A 205 -7.64 13.02 -7.69
N ALA A 206 -7.06 14.21 -7.91
CA ALA A 206 -7.39 15.06 -9.05
C ALA A 206 -7.00 14.41 -10.38
N GLU A 207 -5.84 13.76 -10.46
CA GLU A 207 -5.46 12.97 -11.64
C GLU A 207 -6.48 11.86 -11.92
N ARG A 208 -6.94 11.12 -10.89
CA ARG A 208 -7.96 10.06 -11.07
C ARG A 208 -9.32 10.63 -11.47
N ARG A 209 -9.68 11.82 -10.98
CA ARG A 209 -10.88 12.54 -11.40
C ARG A 209 -10.81 12.94 -12.87
N SER A 210 -9.66 13.44 -13.35
CA SER A 210 -9.44 13.71 -14.78
C SER A 210 -9.46 12.44 -15.64
N MET A 211 -8.98 11.31 -15.11
CA MET A 211 -9.08 10.01 -15.79
C MET A 211 -10.53 9.54 -15.91
N LEU A 212 -11.36 9.74 -14.87
CA LEU A 212 -12.79 9.47 -14.95
C LEU A 212 -13.42 10.27 -16.10
N ASP A 213 -13.15 11.57 -16.16
CA ASP A 213 -13.66 12.43 -17.25
C ASP A 213 -13.21 11.95 -18.62
N ALA A 214 -11.93 11.63 -18.76
CA ALA A 214 -11.39 11.08 -20.01
C ALA A 214 -12.12 9.78 -20.42
N MET A 215 -12.39 8.89 -19.47
CA MET A 215 -13.09 7.63 -19.73
C MET A 215 -14.57 7.85 -20.10
N MET A 216 -15.23 8.84 -19.52
CA MET A 216 -16.66 9.12 -19.75
C MET A 216 -16.94 9.88 -21.05
N CYS A 217 -15.94 10.53 -21.66
CA CYS A 217 -16.06 11.16 -22.98
C CYS A 217 -16.16 10.17 -24.15
N GLU A 218 -16.05 8.86 -23.89
CA GLU A 218 -16.08 7.81 -24.91
C GLU A 218 -17.16 6.79 -24.58
N GLU A 219 -17.85 6.29 -25.62
CA GLU A 219 -18.86 5.25 -25.43
C GLU A 219 -18.16 3.93 -25.05
N ARG A 220 -18.54 3.40 -23.87
CA ARG A 220 -17.96 2.17 -23.31
C ARG A 220 -19.05 1.27 -22.76
N HIS A 221 -18.90 -0.03 -22.95
CA HIS A 221 -19.80 -1.03 -22.35
C HIS A 221 -19.58 -1.17 -20.83
N VAL A 222 -18.32 -1.08 -20.39
CA VAL A 222 -17.93 -1.16 -18.98
C VAL A 222 -16.75 -0.21 -18.74
N SER A 223 -16.88 0.59 -17.68
CA SER A 223 -15.84 1.48 -17.19
C SER A 223 -15.61 1.20 -15.71
N VAL A 224 -14.35 0.97 -15.34
CA VAL A 224 -13.94 0.75 -13.94
C VAL A 224 -12.77 1.66 -13.63
N ILE A 225 -12.92 2.47 -12.59
CA ILE A 225 -11.88 3.30 -12.01
C ILE A 225 -11.90 3.13 -10.49
N VAL A 226 -10.72 3.00 -9.91
CA VAL A 226 -10.54 2.93 -8.46
C VAL A 226 -9.92 4.22 -7.96
N PHE A 227 -10.51 4.76 -6.90
CA PHE A 227 -10.03 5.92 -6.15
C PHE A 227 -9.45 5.45 -4.82
N ASP A 228 -8.13 5.27 -4.78
CA ASP A 228 -7.42 4.71 -3.63
C ASP A 228 -6.99 5.75 -2.57
N THR A 229 -7.14 7.05 -2.86
CA THR A 229 -6.75 8.13 -1.93
C THR A 229 -7.44 8.08 -0.56
N PRO A 230 -8.75 7.74 -0.43
CA PRO A 230 -9.39 7.59 0.89
C PRO A 230 -8.73 6.52 1.77
N ASP A 231 -8.25 5.42 1.17
CA ASP A 231 -7.50 4.37 1.88
C ASP A 231 -6.18 4.93 2.44
N ARG A 232 -5.42 5.64 1.60
CA ARG A 232 -4.13 6.25 1.99
C ARG A 232 -4.29 7.28 3.11
N ILE A 233 -5.29 8.15 3.02
CA ILE A 233 -5.55 9.17 4.05
C ILE A 233 -6.04 8.51 5.34
N GLN A 234 -6.94 7.52 5.28
CA GLN A 234 -7.40 6.82 6.48
C GLN A 234 -6.26 6.11 7.18
N HIS A 235 -5.39 5.39 6.46
CA HIS A 235 -4.17 4.82 7.05
C HIS A 235 -3.32 5.88 7.74
N MET A 236 -3.04 7.00 7.08
CA MET A 236 -2.06 7.97 7.55
C MET A 236 -2.60 9.04 8.50
N PHE A 237 -3.91 9.16 8.74
CA PHE A 237 -4.50 10.24 9.55
C PHE A 237 -5.48 9.79 10.63
N TRP A 238 -5.82 8.50 10.74
CA TRP A 238 -6.79 8.02 11.74
C TRP A 238 -6.43 8.40 13.18
N ARG A 239 -5.13 8.41 13.52
CA ARG A 239 -4.64 8.80 14.86
C ARG A 239 -5.14 10.16 15.33
N TYR A 240 -5.56 11.05 14.44
CA TYR A 240 -6.06 12.38 14.81
C TYR A 240 -7.54 12.40 15.21
N LEU A 241 -8.29 11.31 14.95
CA LEU A 241 -9.69 11.19 15.33
C LEU A 241 -9.88 10.77 16.79
N GLU A 242 -8.86 10.17 17.40
CA GLU A 242 -8.96 9.43 18.65
C GLU A 242 -7.93 9.93 19.68
N PRO A 243 -8.33 10.76 20.67
CA PRO A 243 -7.42 11.29 21.69
C PRO A 243 -6.69 10.23 22.53
N ASP A 244 -7.17 9.00 22.56
CA ASP A 244 -6.60 7.85 23.27
C ASP A 244 -5.76 6.93 22.35
N HIS A 245 -5.54 7.31 21.09
CA HIS A 245 -4.61 6.62 20.20
C HIS A 245 -3.16 6.86 20.67
N PRO A 246 -2.27 5.84 20.74
CA PRO A 246 -0.90 6.03 21.26
C PRO A 246 -0.02 7.00 20.46
N ALA A 247 -0.35 7.20 19.18
CA ALA A 247 0.26 8.19 18.29
C ALA A 247 -0.49 9.54 18.21
N TYR A 248 -1.54 9.78 19.02
CA TYR A 248 -2.31 11.02 18.99
C TYR A 248 -1.42 12.24 19.29
N ASP A 249 -1.61 13.30 18.51
CA ASP A 249 -0.97 14.58 18.68
C ASP A 249 -2.03 15.67 18.57
N ALA A 250 -2.19 16.48 19.63
CA ALA A 250 -3.26 17.47 19.72
C ALA A 250 -3.08 18.63 18.73
N GLU A 251 -1.84 19.06 18.49
CA GLU A 251 -1.55 20.14 17.53
C GLU A 251 -1.83 19.64 16.10
N GLY A 252 -1.36 18.44 15.77
CA GLY A 252 -1.70 17.79 14.51
C GLY A 252 -3.20 17.53 14.35
N ALA A 253 -3.92 17.18 15.42
CA ALA A 253 -5.37 16.98 15.36
C ALA A 253 -6.14 18.28 15.08
N GLU A 254 -5.72 19.41 15.63
CA GLU A 254 -6.29 20.72 15.29
C GLU A 254 -6.13 21.05 13.80
N ARG A 255 -4.99 20.67 13.21
CA ARG A 255 -4.66 20.96 11.81
C ARG A 255 -5.21 19.95 10.82
N PHE A 256 -5.26 18.67 11.19
CA PHE A 256 -5.49 17.55 10.27
C PHE A 256 -6.61 16.61 10.70
N GLY A 257 -7.29 16.85 11.84
CA GLY A 257 -8.39 16.01 12.31
C GLY A 257 -9.57 15.93 11.33
N GLY A 258 -9.73 16.92 10.45
CA GLY A 258 -10.73 16.92 9.37
C GLY A 258 -10.31 16.19 8.08
N ALA A 259 -9.09 15.64 8.00
CA ALA A 259 -8.56 15.10 6.74
C ALA A 259 -9.41 13.96 6.15
N ILE A 260 -9.86 13.03 7.00
CA ILE A 260 -10.69 11.89 6.58
C ILE A 260 -12.07 12.36 6.13
N GLU A 261 -12.74 13.23 6.89
CA GLU A 261 -14.02 13.78 6.47
C GLU A 261 -13.90 14.55 5.15
N GLN A 262 -12.84 15.33 4.99
CA GLN A 262 -12.63 16.14 3.79
C GLN A 262 -12.43 15.28 2.53
N VAL A 263 -11.69 14.17 2.60
CA VAL A 263 -11.53 13.30 1.43
C VAL A 263 -12.87 12.64 1.05
N TYR A 264 -13.69 12.23 2.02
CA TYR A 264 -15.02 11.68 1.73
C TYR A 264 -15.97 12.73 1.11
N ARG A 265 -15.87 14.01 1.48
CA ARG A 265 -16.61 15.09 0.80
C ARG A 265 -16.19 15.22 -0.66
N VAL A 266 -14.90 15.09 -0.98
CA VAL A 266 -14.44 15.09 -2.38
C VAL A 266 -14.90 13.83 -3.11
N CYS A 267 -14.94 12.67 -2.44
CA CYS A 267 -15.54 11.47 -3.02
C CYS A 267 -17.03 11.65 -3.35
N ASP A 268 -17.80 12.32 -2.48
CA ASP A 268 -19.21 12.65 -2.76
C ASP A 268 -19.35 13.52 -4.02
N GLU A 269 -18.49 14.54 -4.19
CA GLU A 269 -18.45 15.34 -5.43
C GLU A 269 -18.15 14.49 -6.67
N ILE A 270 -17.22 13.53 -6.57
CA ILE A 270 -16.88 12.61 -7.66
C ILE A 270 -18.05 11.70 -8.00
N VAL A 271 -18.81 11.22 -7.00
CA VAL A 271 -20.05 10.46 -7.22
C VAL A 271 -21.09 11.34 -7.92
N GLY A 272 -21.26 12.59 -7.50
CA GLY A 272 -22.12 13.56 -8.16
C GLY A 272 -21.74 13.81 -9.62
N GLN A 273 -20.44 13.91 -9.90
CA GLN A 273 -19.92 14.01 -11.27
C GLN A 273 -20.20 12.76 -12.10
N ALA A 274 -19.97 11.56 -11.55
CA ALA A 274 -20.27 10.30 -12.22
C ALA A 274 -21.78 10.16 -12.54
N LEU A 275 -22.65 10.59 -11.61
CA LEU A 275 -24.09 10.65 -11.85
C LEU A 275 -24.46 11.59 -12.99
N GLY A 276 -23.72 12.70 -13.16
CA GLY A 276 -23.91 13.63 -14.28
C GLY A 276 -23.65 13.02 -15.67
N TYR A 277 -22.88 11.93 -15.74
CA TYR A 277 -22.65 11.17 -16.97
C TYR A 277 -23.70 10.07 -17.21
N CYS A 278 -24.52 9.75 -16.22
CA CYS A 278 -25.49 8.66 -16.32
C CYS A 278 -26.78 9.11 -17.01
N ASP A 279 -27.23 8.34 -18.00
CA ASP A 279 -28.58 8.42 -18.56
C ASP A 279 -29.47 7.27 -18.02
N GLU A 280 -30.69 7.13 -18.55
CA GLU A 280 -31.63 6.07 -18.16
C GLU A 280 -31.11 4.65 -18.48
N ARG A 281 -30.12 4.53 -19.37
CA ARG A 281 -29.53 3.26 -19.81
C ARG A 281 -28.27 2.90 -19.04
N THR A 282 -27.70 3.85 -18.30
CA THR A 282 -26.44 3.70 -17.58
C THR A 282 -26.68 3.20 -16.15
N THR A 283 -25.93 2.18 -15.76
CA THR A 283 -25.88 1.74 -14.35
C THR A 283 -24.59 2.23 -13.74
N LEU A 284 -24.70 2.99 -12.64
CA LEU A 284 -23.58 3.36 -11.79
C LEU A 284 -23.57 2.46 -10.56
N LEU A 285 -22.43 1.81 -10.31
CA LEU A 285 -22.13 1.11 -9.08
C LEU A 285 -20.93 1.79 -8.42
N VAL A 286 -21.08 2.19 -7.16
CA VAL A 286 -19.99 2.73 -6.34
C VAL A 286 -19.85 1.81 -5.14
N LEU A 287 -18.64 1.30 -4.90
CA LEU A 287 -18.41 0.35 -3.82
C LEU A 287 -17.04 0.53 -3.21
N SER A 288 -16.88 -0.01 -2.01
CA SER A 288 -15.58 -0.19 -1.36
C SER A 288 -15.32 -1.68 -1.20
N ASP A 289 -14.07 -2.09 -1.40
CA ASP A 289 -13.61 -3.46 -1.13
C ASP A 289 -13.59 -3.78 0.38
N HIS A 290 -13.43 -2.76 1.23
CA HIS A 290 -13.52 -2.88 2.69
C HIS A 290 -13.89 -1.56 3.38
N GLY A 291 -14.22 -1.64 4.67
CA GLY A 291 -14.27 -0.50 5.58
C GLY A 291 -12.93 -0.23 6.26
N PHE A 292 -12.94 0.52 7.36
CA PHE A 292 -11.74 0.88 8.13
C PHE A 292 -12.02 0.94 9.63
N THR A 293 -10.97 0.78 10.43
CA THR A 293 -10.98 1.00 11.89
C THR A 293 -9.62 1.51 12.37
N SER A 294 -9.58 1.94 13.63
CA SER A 294 -8.32 2.31 14.30
C SER A 294 -7.37 1.14 14.46
N PHE A 295 -6.07 1.40 14.32
CA PHE A 295 -4.96 0.50 14.63
C PHE A 295 -4.06 1.12 15.70
N ARG A 296 -4.37 0.78 16.96
CA ARG A 296 -3.72 1.34 18.15
C ARG A 296 -2.64 0.44 18.71
N ARG A 297 -2.80 -0.89 18.58
CA ARG A 297 -1.95 -1.87 19.25
C ARG A 297 -1.65 -3.05 18.35
N ALA A 298 -0.38 -3.42 18.27
CA ALA A 298 0.12 -4.45 17.39
C ALA A 298 0.30 -5.78 18.14
N VAL A 299 -0.33 -6.84 17.64
CA VAL A 299 -0.30 -8.17 18.25
C VAL A 299 0.81 -9.01 17.62
N HIS A 300 1.66 -9.60 18.46
CA HIS A 300 2.76 -10.48 18.07
C HIS A 300 2.33 -11.94 18.15
N VAL A 301 1.69 -12.44 17.09
CA VAL A 301 1.13 -13.81 17.07
C VAL A 301 2.21 -14.88 17.24
N ASN A 302 3.39 -14.70 16.63
CA ASN A 302 4.52 -15.61 16.83
C ASN A 302 5.01 -15.63 18.28
N ARG A 303 4.94 -14.50 19.00
CA ARG A 303 5.23 -14.46 20.43
C ARG A 303 4.20 -15.27 21.21
N TRP A 304 2.91 -15.11 20.90
CA TRP A 304 1.84 -15.91 21.50
C TRP A 304 2.05 -17.42 21.26
N LEU A 305 2.34 -17.81 20.01
CA LEU A 305 2.62 -19.21 19.63
C LEU A 305 3.84 -19.77 20.35
N TYR A 306 4.87 -18.94 20.59
CA TYR A 306 6.05 -19.32 21.36
C TYR A 306 5.72 -19.57 22.84
N GLU A 307 4.96 -18.68 23.48
CA GLU A 307 4.55 -18.82 24.89
C GLU A 307 3.70 -20.07 25.12
N HIS A 308 2.90 -20.46 24.13
CA HIS A 308 2.05 -21.66 24.17
C HIS A 308 2.73 -22.92 23.61
N GLN A 309 4.04 -22.86 23.32
CA GLN A 309 4.83 -24.02 22.86
C GLN A 309 4.33 -24.64 21.54
N TYR A 310 3.75 -23.82 20.66
CA TYR A 310 3.47 -24.17 19.27
C TYR A 310 4.64 -23.81 18.34
N LEU A 311 5.34 -22.72 18.66
CA LEU A 311 6.57 -22.26 17.99
C LEU A 311 7.76 -22.42 18.95
N HIS A 312 8.88 -22.88 18.41
CA HIS A 312 10.13 -23.04 19.17
C HIS A 312 11.27 -22.29 18.49
N LEU A 313 12.17 -21.75 19.30
CA LEU A 313 13.40 -21.11 18.82
C LEU A 313 14.59 -22.07 18.93
N LEU A 314 15.60 -21.83 18.11
CA LEU A 314 16.87 -22.54 18.14
C LEU A 314 17.56 -22.36 19.50
N PRO A 315 18.35 -23.35 19.98
CA PRO A 315 19.09 -23.22 21.22
C PRO A 315 19.91 -21.92 21.29
N GLY A 316 19.85 -21.24 22.43
CA GLY A 316 20.54 -19.95 22.64
C GLY A 316 19.82 -18.73 22.08
N HIS A 317 18.70 -18.90 21.38
CA HIS A 317 17.87 -17.79 20.91
C HIS A 317 16.71 -17.56 21.88
N LEU A 318 16.37 -16.29 22.09
CA LEU A 318 15.19 -15.85 22.81
C LEU A 318 14.35 -14.98 21.87
N PRO A 319 13.07 -14.76 22.17
CA PRO A 319 12.28 -13.78 21.44
C PRO A 319 12.96 -12.41 21.46
N ASP A 320 13.10 -11.80 20.28
CA ASP A 320 13.79 -10.53 20.09
C ASP A 320 13.16 -9.74 18.93
N ASP A 321 13.41 -8.43 18.93
CA ASP A 321 12.80 -7.48 18.00
C ASP A 321 13.51 -7.35 16.64
N THR A 322 14.64 -8.02 16.46
CA THR A 322 15.54 -7.87 15.31
C THR A 322 15.49 -9.04 14.33
N ALA A 323 15.18 -10.24 14.83
CA ALA A 323 15.07 -11.44 14.02
C ALA A 323 13.88 -11.32 13.04
N THR A 324 14.16 -11.60 11.77
CA THR A 324 13.15 -11.64 10.69
C THR A 324 13.32 -12.92 9.89
N PHE A 325 12.36 -13.20 9.01
CA PHE A 325 12.36 -14.34 8.08
C PHE A 325 12.58 -15.69 8.77
N PHE A 326 12.05 -15.84 9.98
CA PHE A 326 12.14 -17.06 10.79
C PHE A 326 13.57 -17.55 11.09
N GLN A 327 14.57 -16.67 11.02
CA GLN A 327 15.99 -17.05 11.20
C GLN A 327 16.28 -17.75 12.53
N SER A 328 15.54 -17.42 13.58
CA SER A 328 15.71 -17.98 14.92
C SER A 328 14.81 -19.19 15.22
N VAL A 329 13.96 -19.62 14.29
CA VAL A 329 12.95 -20.68 14.51
C VAL A 329 13.55 -22.08 14.39
N ASP A 330 13.27 -22.94 15.38
CA ASP A 330 13.55 -24.37 15.36
C ASP A 330 12.39 -25.12 14.70
N TRP A 331 12.52 -25.34 13.39
CA TRP A 331 11.50 -26.01 12.58
C TRP A 331 11.30 -27.49 12.92
N ALA A 332 12.30 -28.16 13.52
CA ALA A 332 12.17 -29.56 13.90
C ALA A 332 11.21 -29.77 15.08
N ARG A 333 10.93 -28.70 15.84
CA ARG A 333 10.06 -28.72 17.02
C ARG A 333 8.81 -27.87 16.85
N THR A 334 8.83 -26.88 15.96
CA THR A 334 7.71 -25.98 15.69
C THR A 334 6.57 -26.72 14.99
N ARG A 335 5.34 -26.55 15.51
CA ARG A 335 4.10 -27.13 14.96
C ARG A 335 3.26 -26.11 14.20
N ALA A 336 3.32 -24.83 14.58
CA ALA A 336 2.62 -23.74 13.91
C ALA A 336 3.42 -22.44 13.96
N TYR A 337 3.22 -21.57 12.97
CA TYR A 337 3.86 -20.27 12.85
C TYR A 337 2.92 -19.27 12.18
N ALA A 338 3.08 -17.98 12.46
CA ALA A 338 2.35 -16.91 11.81
C ALA A 338 3.21 -16.24 10.73
N LEU A 339 2.57 -15.91 9.61
CA LEU A 339 3.16 -15.19 8.48
C LEU A 339 2.12 -14.24 7.88
N GLY A 340 2.56 -13.05 7.48
CA GLY A 340 1.65 -11.99 7.07
C GLY A 340 0.86 -11.44 8.27
N LEU A 341 -0.18 -10.67 7.97
CA LEU A 341 -0.91 -9.92 8.99
C LEU A 341 -1.94 -10.74 9.74
N ASN A 342 -2.56 -11.73 9.08
CA ASN A 342 -3.70 -12.47 9.63
C ASN A 342 -3.50 -14.00 9.59
N GLY A 343 -2.44 -14.51 8.96
CA GLY A 343 -2.27 -15.93 8.69
C GLY A 343 -1.51 -16.69 9.77
N ILE A 344 -2.04 -17.86 10.15
CA ILE A 344 -1.29 -18.91 10.85
C ILE A 344 -1.23 -20.15 9.96
N TYR A 345 -0.05 -20.74 9.91
CA TYR A 345 0.28 -21.92 9.14
C TYR A 345 0.72 -23.05 10.07
N ILE A 346 0.28 -24.26 9.77
CA ILE A 346 0.80 -25.47 10.39
C ILE A 346 2.11 -25.84 9.70
N ASN A 347 3.14 -26.21 10.47
CA ASN A 347 4.39 -26.74 9.92
C ASN A 347 4.16 -28.16 9.37
N ARG A 348 3.64 -28.26 8.15
CA ARG A 348 3.08 -29.45 7.52
C ARG A 348 4.13 -30.20 6.71
N LYS A 349 4.12 -31.52 6.85
CA LYS A 349 4.93 -32.42 6.01
C LYS A 349 4.59 -32.23 4.52
N GLY A 350 5.63 -31.98 3.73
CA GLY A 350 5.53 -31.83 2.28
C GLY A 350 5.19 -30.43 1.78
N ARG A 351 4.90 -29.46 2.68
CA ARG A 351 4.76 -28.05 2.32
C ARG A 351 5.96 -27.24 2.82
N GLU A 352 6.29 -27.38 4.10
CA GLU A 352 7.48 -26.77 4.70
C GLU A 352 8.71 -27.69 4.57
N GLY A 353 9.89 -27.07 4.41
CA GLY A 353 11.15 -27.81 4.22
C GLY A 353 11.52 -28.75 5.37
N GLN A 354 11.08 -28.45 6.59
CA GLN A 354 11.22 -29.30 7.78
C GLN A 354 9.84 -29.58 8.42
N GLY A 355 8.83 -29.82 7.58
CA GLY A 355 7.47 -30.12 8.00
C GLY A 355 7.37 -31.20 9.08
N LEU A 356 6.75 -30.88 10.22
CA LEU A 356 6.62 -31.77 11.38
C LEU A 356 5.28 -32.52 11.39
N MET A 357 4.20 -31.84 11.02
CA MET A 357 2.83 -32.33 11.16
C MET A 357 2.36 -33.05 9.89
N ALA A 358 1.97 -34.32 10.01
CA ALA A 358 1.32 -35.04 8.91
C ALA A 358 -0.17 -34.66 8.81
N PRO A 359 -0.77 -34.58 7.61
CA PRO A 359 -2.21 -34.38 7.49
C PRO A 359 -2.98 -35.46 8.27
N GLY A 360 -4.04 -35.05 8.97
CA GLY A 360 -4.90 -35.97 9.72
C GLY A 360 -5.39 -35.39 11.04
N ARG A 361 -5.96 -36.27 11.88
CA ARG A 361 -6.67 -35.90 13.10
C ARG A 361 -5.84 -35.05 14.08
N GLU A 362 -4.55 -35.30 14.18
CA GLU A 362 -3.65 -34.54 15.06
C GLU A 362 -3.51 -33.08 14.60
N THR A 363 -3.33 -32.85 13.29
CA THR A 363 -3.29 -31.50 12.72
C THR A 363 -4.62 -30.77 12.87
N GLU A 364 -5.74 -31.46 12.65
CA GLU A 364 -7.08 -30.87 12.85
C GLU A 364 -7.32 -30.50 14.31
N ALA A 365 -6.91 -31.36 15.25
CA ALA A 365 -7.00 -31.07 16.68
C ALA A 365 -6.14 -29.87 17.08
N LEU A 366 -4.91 -29.77 16.56
CA LEU A 366 -4.03 -28.62 16.79
C LEU A 366 -4.64 -27.30 16.27
N LYS A 367 -5.23 -27.31 15.06
CA LYS A 367 -5.89 -26.13 14.51
C LYS A 367 -7.05 -25.68 15.40
N GLN A 368 -7.87 -26.61 15.87
CA GLN A 368 -8.99 -26.31 16.75
C GLN A 368 -8.52 -25.79 18.12
N GLU A 369 -7.47 -26.40 18.68
CA GLU A 369 -6.85 -25.97 19.94
C GLU A 369 -6.33 -24.52 19.85
N ILE A 370 -5.56 -24.20 18.80
CA ILE A 370 -5.06 -22.84 18.55
C ILE A 370 -6.23 -21.87 18.38
N LYS A 371 -7.25 -22.22 17.57
CA LYS A 371 -8.45 -21.40 17.37
C LYS A 371 -9.13 -21.07 18.69
N GLU A 372 -9.38 -22.06 19.54
CA GLU A 372 -10.05 -21.88 20.84
C GLU A 372 -9.23 -21.01 21.80
N GLN A 373 -7.94 -21.30 21.95
CA GLN A 373 -7.08 -20.57 22.89
C GLN A 373 -6.80 -19.14 22.42
N LEU A 374 -6.48 -18.95 21.13
CA LEU A 374 -6.16 -17.63 20.59
C LEU A 374 -7.39 -16.72 20.56
N SER A 375 -8.60 -17.27 20.36
CA SER A 375 -9.85 -16.51 20.47
C SER A 375 -10.04 -15.92 21.88
N LEU A 376 -9.50 -16.57 22.91
CA LEU A 376 -9.58 -16.10 24.30
C LEU A 376 -8.40 -15.21 24.72
N ALA A 377 -7.42 -14.98 23.82
CA ALA A 377 -6.24 -14.20 24.14
C ALA A 377 -6.60 -12.73 24.45
N VAL A 378 -6.00 -12.22 25.52
CA VAL A 378 -6.18 -10.85 26.00
C VAL A 378 -4.88 -10.09 25.94
N ASP A 379 -4.98 -8.78 25.75
CA ASP A 379 -3.87 -7.87 25.93
C ASP A 379 -3.50 -7.82 27.42
N PRO A 380 -2.24 -8.12 27.79
CA PRO A 380 -1.83 -8.19 29.19
C PRO A 380 -1.85 -6.83 29.91
N GLU A 381 -1.85 -5.71 29.19
CA GLU A 381 -1.86 -4.36 29.76
C GLU A 381 -3.28 -3.82 29.97
N THR A 382 -4.20 -4.12 29.05
CA THR A 382 -5.57 -3.59 29.09
C THR A 382 -6.59 -4.60 29.61
N GLY A 383 -6.28 -5.90 29.55
CA GLY A 383 -7.20 -7.00 29.86
C GLY A 383 -8.28 -7.23 28.79
N GLU A 384 -8.26 -6.49 27.68
CA GLU A 384 -9.23 -6.63 26.60
C GLU A 384 -8.90 -7.82 25.69
N ARG A 385 -9.92 -8.44 25.09
CA ARG A 385 -9.69 -9.42 24.01
C ARG A 385 -9.04 -8.73 22.82
N MET A 386 -8.08 -9.40 22.19
CA MET A 386 -7.39 -8.88 20.99
C MET A 386 -7.99 -9.41 19.68
N ILE A 387 -8.62 -10.58 19.75
CA ILE A 387 -9.12 -11.35 18.59
C ILE A 387 -10.64 -11.41 18.64
N GLU A 388 -11.29 -11.12 17.51
CA GLU A 388 -12.75 -11.26 17.36
C GLU A 388 -13.06 -12.72 17.07
N THR A 389 -12.51 -13.21 15.95
CA THR A 389 -12.72 -14.56 15.42
C THR A 389 -11.40 -15.15 14.92
N VAL A 390 -11.21 -16.46 15.07
CA VAL A 390 -10.21 -17.21 14.30
C VAL A 390 -10.94 -18.18 13.39
N TYR A 391 -10.79 -17.99 12.08
CA TYR A 391 -11.37 -18.85 11.06
C TYR A 391 -10.41 -19.98 10.71
N THR A 392 -10.94 -21.18 10.53
CA THR A 392 -10.23 -22.24 9.81
C THR A 392 -10.20 -21.93 8.32
N GLN A 393 -9.25 -22.52 7.60
CA GLN A 393 -9.17 -22.39 6.16
C GLN A 393 -10.52 -22.68 5.47
N GLN A 394 -11.24 -23.73 5.91
CA GLN A 394 -12.53 -24.13 5.34
C GLN A 394 -13.69 -23.18 5.68
N GLU A 395 -13.58 -22.41 6.77
CA GLU A 395 -14.56 -21.38 7.11
C GLU A 395 -14.30 -20.08 6.35
N ALA A 396 -13.04 -19.77 6.05
CA ALA A 396 -12.64 -18.55 5.38
C ALA A 396 -12.75 -18.64 3.85
N TRP A 397 -12.39 -19.79 3.26
CA TRP A 397 -12.19 -19.93 1.81
C TRP A 397 -12.62 -21.29 1.27
N TRP A 398 -12.90 -21.33 -0.03
CA TRP A 398 -13.20 -22.54 -0.81
C TRP A 398 -12.56 -22.45 -2.21
N GLY A 399 -12.59 -23.55 -2.96
CA GLY A 399 -12.06 -23.63 -4.33
C GLY A 399 -10.68 -24.27 -4.45
N ASP A 400 -10.09 -24.19 -5.64
CA ASP A 400 -8.89 -24.97 -6.01
C ASP A 400 -7.56 -24.37 -5.50
N ALA A 401 -7.58 -23.10 -5.06
CA ALA A 401 -6.38 -22.35 -4.67
C ALA A 401 -6.00 -22.48 -3.17
N LEU A 402 -6.50 -23.52 -2.46
CA LEU A 402 -6.32 -23.67 -1.02
C LEU A 402 -4.95 -24.19 -0.58
N GLU A 403 -4.16 -24.78 -1.48
CA GLU A 403 -2.90 -25.45 -1.12
C GLU A 403 -1.89 -24.51 -0.44
N GLY A 404 -1.82 -23.26 -0.90
CA GLY A 404 -0.93 -22.22 -0.37
C GLY A 404 -1.57 -21.30 0.66
N ALA A 405 -2.86 -21.46 0.97
CA ALA A 405 -3.56 -20.58 1.89
C ALA A 405 -3.19 -20.88 3.37
N PRO A 406 -3.31 -19.89 4.28
CA PRO A 406 -3.21 -20.13 5.72
C PRO A 406 -4.12 -21.26 6.19
N ASP A 407 -3.69 -21.98 7.22
CA ASP A 407 -4.48 -23.03 7.87
C ASP A 407 -5.52 -22.43 8.85
N LEU A 408 -5.19 -21.27 9.41
CA LEU A 408 -6.08 -20.42 10.22
C LEU A 408 -5.91 -18.95 9.81
N VAL A 409 -7.00 -18.19 9.92
CA VAL A 409 -7.06 -16.75 9.62
C VAL A 409 -7.58 -16.01 10.83
N ILE A 410 -6.84 -15.00 11.27
CA ILE A 410 -7.16 -14.20 12.44
C ILE A 410 -7.99 -12.98 12.02
N GLY A 411 -9.18 -12.82 12.58
CA GLY A 411 -9.93 -11.58 12.60
C GLY A 411 -9.65 -10.82 13.90
N TYR A 412 -8.84 -9.77 13.85
CA TYR A 412 -8.54 -8.93 15.02
C TYR A 412 -9.74 -8.06 15.42
N ARG A 413 -9.80 -7.65 16.70
CA ARG A 413 -10.78 -6.65 17.17
C ARG A 413 -10.38 -5.23 16.76
N ARG A 414 -11.33 -4.30 16.79
CA ARG A 414 -11.08 -2.86 16.60
C ARG A 414 -9.95 -2.40 17.52
N GLY A 415 -9.01 -1.63 17.00
CA GLY A 415 -7.83 -1.16 17.74
C GLY A 415 -6.62 -2.11 17.66
N TYR A 416 -6.81 -3.38 17.29
CA TYR A 416 -5.75 -4.38 17.19
C TYR A 416 -5.49 -4.80 15.75
N ARG A 417 -4.24 -5.13 15.44
CA ARG A 417 -3.81 -5.72 14.15
C ARG A 417 -2.50 -6.49 14.34
N GLY A 418 -2.21 -7.46 13.48
CA GLY A 418 -0.93 -8.18 13.49
C GLY A 418 0.27 -7.24 13.26
N SER A 419 1.35 -7.40 14.03
CA SER A 419 2.51 -6.50 13.89
C SER A 419 3.29 -6.69 12.58
N TRP A 420 4.01 -5.65 12.13
CA TRP A 420 4.91 -5.77 10.97
C TRP A 420 6.07 -6.75 11.22
N LYS A 421 6.60 -6.79 12.46
CA LYS A 421 7.63 -7.77 12.87
C LYS A 421 7.13 -9.21 12.70
N ASN A 422 5.88 -9.47 13.11
CA ASN A 422 5.23 -10.77 12.93
C ASN A 422 5.01 -11.08 11.45
N ALA A 423 4.58 -10.08 10.66
CA ALA A 423 4.31 -10.24 9.24
C ALA A 423 5.51 -10.78 8.44
N LEU A 424 6.73 -10.46 8.89
CA LEU A 424 7.99 -10.91 8.32
C LEU A 424 8.56 -12.17 9.00
N GLY A 425 7.79 -12.83 9.87
CA GLY A 425 8.21 -14.06 10.56
C GLY A 425 9.14 -13.85 11.76
N GLY A 426 9.17 -12.64 12.32
CA GLY A 426 9.87 -12.37 13.58
C GLY A 426 9.12 -12.92 14.80
N VAL A 427 9.84 -13.07 15.92
CA VAL A 427 9.30 -13.51 17.22
C VAL A 427 9.64 -12.47 18.30
N PRO A 428 8.89 -11.36 18.39
CA PRO A 428 9.19 -10.25 19.30
C PRO A 428 9.15 -10.63 20.79
N GLU A 429 9.81 -9.82 21.63
CA GLU A 429 9.84 -10.07 23.08
C GLU A 429 8.48 -9.87 23.74
N ARG A 430 7.75 -8.83 23.34
CA ARG A 430 6.43 -8.51 23.91
C ARG A 430 5.32 -9.23 23.13
N LEU A 431 4.20 -9.49 23.80
CA LEU A 431 3.00 -10.02 23.15
C LEU A 431 2.24 -8.93 22.38
N VAL A 432 2.18 -7.72 22.93
CA VAL A 432 1.54 -6.55 22.33
C VAL A 432 2.43 -5.32 22.50
N GLU A 433 2.40 -4.43 21.52
CA GLU A 433 3.06 -3.11 21.57
C GLU A 433 2.13 -2.00 21.08
N ASP A 434 2.31 -0.79 21.61
CA ASP A 434 1.62 0.42 21.12
C ASP A 434 2.04 0.74 19.69
N ASN A 435 1.08 1.04 18.83
CA ASN A 435 1.35 1.59 17.51
C ASN A 435 1.58 3.11 17.61
N ARG A 436 2.85 3.51 17.46
CA ARG A 436 3.29 4.91 17.41
C ARG A 436 3.62 5.39 15.99
N ALA A 437 3.41 4.55 14.99
CA ALA A 437 3.60 4.92 13.58
C ALA A 437 2.49 5.87 13.12
N LYS A 438 2.75 6.59 12.03
CA LYS A 438 1.73 7.44 11.39
C LYS A 438 0.63 6.60 10.71
N TRP A 439 0.99 5.39 10.26
CA TRP A 439 0.03 4.37 9.83
C TRP A 439 -0.81 3.91 11.03
N SER A 440 -2.04 4.40 11.12
CA SER A 440 -2.89 4.39 12.32
C SER A 440 -4.34 4.01 12.05
N GLY A 441 -4.82 4.08 10.80
CA GLY A 441 -6.03 3.40 10.35
C GLY A 441 -5.65 2.06 9.73
N ASP A 442 -6.50 1.05 9.81
CA ASP A 442 -6.27 -0.25 9.17
C ASP A 442 -7.60 -0.98 8.91
N HIS A 443 -7.51 -2.06 8.15
CA HIS A 443 -8.64 -2.90 7.73
C HIS A 443 -8.29 -4.41 7.75
N CYS A 444 -7.05 -4.77 8.12
CA CYS A 444 -6.61 -6.15 8.39
C CYS A 444 -7.14 -6.67 9.74
N VAL A 445 -8.43 -6.51 9.97
CA VAL A 445 -9.17 -6.91 11.17
C VAL A 445 -10.29 -7.89 10.80
N ASP A 446 -11.13 -8.28 11.75
CA ASP A 446 -12.30 -9.11 11.43
C ASP A 446 -13.23 -8.38 10.44
N PRO A 447 -13.65 -9.04 9.33
CA PRO A 447 -14.43 -8.40 8.27
C PRO A 447 -15.78 -7.87 8.75
N SER A 448 -16.36 -8.44 9.82
CA SER A 448 -17.60 -7.93 10.42
C SER A 448 -17.47 -6.54 11.03
N LEU A 449 -16.24 -6.11 11.33
CA LEU A 449 -15.94 -4.81 11.94
C LEU A 449 -15.62 -3.73 10.90
N VAL A 450 -15.33 -4.11 9.66
CA VAL A 450 -14.97 -3.19 8.58
C VAL A 450 -15.77 -3.49 7.31
N PRO A 451 -17.12 -3.44 7.36
CA PRO A 451 -17.94 -3.68 6.18
C PRO A 451 -17.66 -2.60 5.12
N GLY A 452 -17.57 -3.01 3.86
CA GLY A 452 -17.55 -2.10 2.72
C GLY A 452 -18.91 -1.46 2.47
N ILE A 453 -18.97 -0.60 1.46
CA ILE A 453 -20.21 0.04 1.00
C ILE A 453 -20.56 -0.43 -0.41
N LEU A 454 -21.86 -0.38 -0.74
CA LEU A 454 -22.36 -0.57 -2.10
C LEU A 454 -23.50 0.43 -2.34
N LEU A 455 -23.31 1.32 -3.30
CA LEU A 455 -24.26 2.32 -3.75
C LEU A 455 -24.55 2.09 -5.24
N SER A 456 -25.77 2.39 -5.65
CA SER A 456 -26.23 2.16 -7.01
C SER A 456 -27.28 3.20 -7.40
N ASN A 457 -27.26 3.65 -8.66
CA ASN A 457 -28.35 4.46 -9.22
C ASN A 457 -29.60 3.62 -9.57
N ARG A 458 -29.51 2.29 -9.42
CA ARG A 458 -30.61 1.33 -9.52
C ARG A 458 -30.88 0.68 -8.18
N ARG A 459 -32.15 0.35 -7.90
CA ARG A 459 -32.55 -0.34 -6.68
C ARG A 459 -31.88 -1.72 -6.61
N ILE A 460 -31.18 -1.97 -5.50
CA ILE A 460 -30.64 -3.30 -5.18
C ILE A 460 -31.75 -4.11 -4.51
N GLY A 461 -32.05 -5.29 -5.05
CA GLY A 461 -33.08 -6.21 -4.53
C GLY A 461 -32.54 -7.24 -3.55
N LYS A 462 -31.23 -7.45 -3.54
CA LYS A 462 -30.55 -8.41 -2.68
C LYS A 462 -30.40 -7.89 -1.25
N ALA A 463 -30.79 -8.71 -0.26
CA ALA A 463 -30.74 -8.33 1.15
C ALA A 463 -29.32 -8.28 1.74
N ASP A 464 -28.43 -9.17 1.26
CA ASP A 464 -27.05 -9.29 1.72
C ASP A 464 -26.11 -9.34 0.50
N PRO A 465 -25.77 -8.18 -0.09
CA PRO A 465 -24.91 -8.13 -1.26
C PRO A 465 -23.44 -8.41 -0.89
N SER A 466 -22.76 -9.16 -1.74
CA SER A 466 -21.34 -9.48 -1.64
C SER A 466 -20.56 -8.85 -2.80
N LEU A 467 -19.26 -8.63 -2.61
CA LEU A 467 -18.35 -8.23 -3.70
C LEU A 467 -18.39 -9.24 -4.86
N MET A 468 -18.61 -10.53 -4.56
CA MET A 468 -18.72 -11.60 -5.57
C MET A 468 -19.92 -11.40 -6.51
N ASP A 469 -20.92 -10.63 -6.10
CA ASP A 469 -22.12 -10.37 -6.90
C ASP A 469 -21.88 -9.36 -8.02
N LEU A 470 -20.77 -8.62 -7.99
CA LEU A 470 -20.49 -7.56 -8.96
C LEU A 470 -20.34 -8.11 -10.38
N ALA A 471 -19.48 -9.10 -10.57
CA ALA A 471 -19.24 -9.72 -11.87
C ALA A 471 -20.52 -10.30 -12.51
N PRO A 472 -21.31 -11.17 -11.84
CA PRO A 472 -22.55 -11.70 -12.42
C PRO A 472 -23.58 -10.61 -12.67
N THR A 473 -23.61 -9.54 -11.86
CA THR A 473 -24.47 -8.37 -12.09
C THR A 473 -24.08 -7.65 -13.38
N VAL A 474 -22.80 -7.39 -13.60
CA VAL A 474 -22.30 -6.73 -14.82
C VAL A 474 -22.58 -7.59 -16.05
N LEU A 475 -22.34 -8.90 -15.99
CA LEU A 475 -22.67 -9.80 -17.10
C LEU A 475 -24.17 -9.78 -17.43
N GLN A 476 -25.04 -9.80 -16.41
CA GLN A 476 -26.49 -9.69 -16.61
C GLN A 476 -26.88 -8.36 -17.27
N LEU A 477 -26.29 -7.23 -16.86
CA LEU A 477 -26.54 -5.92 -17.47
C LEU A 477 -26.13 -5.89 -18.95
N LEU A 478 -25.08 -6.61 -19.32
CA LEU A 478 -24.59 -6.73 -20.69
C LEU A 478 -25.32 -7.81 -21.50
N SER A 479 -26.33 -8.48 -20.93
CA SER A 479 -27.02 -9.62 -21.54
C SER A 479 -26.08 -10.78 -21.91
N ILE A 480 -25.00 -10.94 -21.14
CA ILE A 480 -24.05 -12.05 -21.26
C ILE A 480 -24.47 -13.13 -20.24
N PRO A 481 -24.56 -14.41 -20.64
CA PRO A 481 -24.85 -15.49 -19.70
C PRO A 481 -23.85 -15.53 -18.55
N VAL A 482 -24.35 -15.57 -17.31
CA VAL A 482 -23.52 -15.73 -16.11
C VAL A 482 -22.99 -17.18 -16.07
N PRO A 483 -21.66 -17.40 -16.06
CA PRO A 483 -21.09 -18.74 -15.90
C PRO A 483 -21.54 -19.38 -14.59
N GLN A 484 -21.77 -20.69 -14.59
CA GLN A 484 -22.24 -21.42 -13.41
C GLN A 484 -21.18 -21.51 -12.31
N GLU A 485 -19.92 -21.29 -12.67
CA GLU A 485 -18.75 -21.33 -11.80
C GLU A 485 -18.59 -20.05 -10.96
N MET A 486 -19.36 -18.99 -11.22
CA MET A 486 -19.33 -17.78 -10.40
C MET A 486 -20.11 -18.00 -9.09
N ASP A 487 -19.48 -17.70 -7.95
CA ASP A 487 -20.08 -17.84 -6.62
C ASP A 487 -21.17 -16.79 -6.32
N GLY A 488 -21.07 -15.60 -6.93
CA GLY A 488 -22.01 -14.51 -6.74
C GLY A 488 -23.30 -14.67 -7.54
N THR A 489 -24.30 -13.86 -7.19
CA THR A 489 -25.57 -13.78 -7.93
C THR A 489 -25.95 -12.32 -8.22
N PRO A 490 -26.68 -12.04 -9.33
CA PRO A 490 -26.99 -10.67 -9.69
C PRO A 490 -27.74 -9.87 -8.62
N LEU A 491 -27.42 -8.59 -8.49
CA LEU A 491 -27.94 -7.68 -7.45
C LEU A 491 -29.41 -7.25 -7.64
N TRP A 492 -29.96 -7.42 -8.85
CA TRP A 492 -31.24 -6.81 -9.26
C TRP A 492 -32.49 -7.64 -8.98
N GLN A 493 -32.35 -8.85 -8.41
CA GLN A 493 -33.46 -9.80 -8.26
C GLN A 493 -34.75 -9.20 -7.72
#